data_AF-A0A4R0RQS2-F1
#
_entry.id   AF-A0A4R0RQS2-F1
#
_cell.length_a   1.000
_cell.length_b   1.000
_cell.length_c   1.000
_cell.angle_alpha   90.00
_cell.angle_beta   90.00
_cell.angle_gamma   90.00
#
_symmetry.space_group_name_H-M   'P 1'
#
loop_
_entity.id
_entity.type
_entity.pdbx_description
1 polymer ?
#
loop_
_entity_poly.entity_id
_entity_poly.type
_entity_poly.pdbx_seq_one_letter_code
_entity_poly.pdbx_strand_id
1 'polypeptide(L)'
;MSATDGLRTAQREMAANQRNLVDTCFEEGQYETGIYVLDSLRSPTVKPAATHIRQLLYLALYPPPDVVDTDANTAGPDGTLPASPSKLGAKHQRSALIPSEAASHAAVRLLEAFTATNSPDALTRSLPSYPTDATSHDHRWIDGDDEDSFIARQSQTVRAAKSCWELFREGFVKPYAADASAPVTNGRRRRQPAAEPDEDEEDDEYSQPSPVAPHAWPVLKWFIALLEKEESVPREDGEPRYSACLLAQIPSPRAAADRRWDASAALEVVIFCMNDENPHWRNLGVRLLTLLINLTATSHIELRTFLASPPALLFKLAFCKHILQGNSNTSAKPKPRPQTRAKPIRSKPKSPNGSTSNQPSADDSQTPALDGQGPASVASRYPRVSSADVLSLLDSATPRDPKSVVDTLRVQFELVLTFATIQSQADDQTRDTKWSQVLSSGELTASVERVFALSGRAAQSEQTKDVEMMKTILLTIANSDVDQA
;
A
#
# COMPACT_ATOMS: atom_id res chain seq x y z
N MET A 1 30.89 20.34 26.31
CA MET A 1 29.55 19.97 26.82
C MET A 1 28.66 21.19 26.66
N SER A 2 27.96 21.28 25.53
CA SER A 2 27.15 22.45 25.18
C SER A 2 25.74 22.24 25.73
N ALA A 3 25.35 23.06 26.70
CA ALA A 3 24.02 23.08 27.31
C ALA A 3 22.98 23.71 26.37
N THR A 4 22.93 23.24 25.13
CA THR A 4 21.77 23.36 24.25
C THR A 4 20.98 22.07 24.35
N ASP A 5 20.71 21.66 25.59
CA ASP A 5 19.62 20.75 25.89
C ASP A 5 18.35 21.54 25.61
N GLY A 6 18.04 21.62 24.32
CA GLY A 6 16.96 22.41 23.77
C GLY A 6 15.71 21.88 24.40
N LEU A 7 15.12 22.67 25.30
CA LEU A 7 13.73 22.50 25.70
C LEU A 7 12.95 22.20 24.42
N ARG A 8 12.59 20.94 24.22
CA ARG A 8 11.56 20.55 23.27
C ARG A 8 10.32 21.25 23.80
N THR A 9 10.10 22.49 23.38
CA THR A 9 8.95 23.28 23.81
C THR A 9 7.75 22.48 23.38
N ALA A 10 7.07 21.86 24.35
CA ALA A 10 5.92 21.03 24.11
C ALA A 10 4.94 21.82 23.24
N GLN A 11 4.60 21.27 22.07
CA GLN A 11 3.70 21.96 21.15
C GLN A 11 2.33 22.08 21.82
N ARG A 12 1.80 23.30 21.92
CA ARG A 12 0.48 23.57 22.48
C ARG A 12 -0.59 23.19 21.48
N GLU A 13 -1.67 22.57 21.95
CA GLU A 13 -2.86 22.34 21.10
C GLU A 13 -3.38 23.65 20.51
N MET A 14 -3.76 23.62 19.23
CA MET A 14 -4.44 24.74 18.56
C MET A 14 -5.66 25.17 19.38
N ALA A 15 -5.83 26.49 19.57
CA ALA A 15 -6.92 27.03 20.38
C ALA A 15 -8.27 26.83 19.67
N ALA A 16 -9.36 26.67 20.44
CA ALA A 16 -10.69 26.38 19.88
C ALA A 16 -11.17 27.43 18.86
N ASN A 17 -10.90 28.72 19.10
CA ASN A 17 -11.24 29.79 18.17
C ASN A 17 -10.48 29.69 16.83
N GLN A 18 -9.23 29.23 16.85
CA GLN A 18 -8.44 28.98 15.64
C GLN A 18 -8.98 27.78 14.87
N ARG A 19 -9.44 26.74 15.59
CA ARG A 19 -10.06 25.56 14.97
C ARG A 19 -11.35 25.93 14.26
N ASN A 20 -12.26 26.60 14.98
CA ASN A 20 -13.55 27.03 14.45
C ASN A 20 -13.43 27.85 13.18
N LEU A 21 -12.37 28.68 13.05
CA LEU A 21 -12.14 29.46 11.83
C LEU A 21 -11.87 28.56 10.60
N VAL A 22 -11.11 27.48 10.79
CA VAL A 22 -10.84 26.49 9.73
C VAL A 22 -12.07 25.64 9.48
N ASP A 23 -12.74 25.20 10.55
CA ASP A 23 -13.91 24.32 10.48
C ASP A 23 -15.07 24.99 9.72
N THR A 24 -15.35 26.28 9.96
CA THR A 24 -16.37 27.04 9.21
C THR A 24 -16.08 27.07 7.71
N CYS A 25 -14.82 27.28 7.28
CA CYS A 25 -14.47 27.24 5.86
C CYS A 25 -14.71 25.85 5.26
N PHE A 26 -14.35 24.80 5.99
CA PHE A 26 -14.52 23.41 5.58
C PHE A 26 -15.99 22.96 5.53
N GLU A 27 -16.83 23.45 6.44
CA GLU A 27 -18.28 23.26 6.45
C GLU A 27 -18.95 23.88 5.22
N GLU A 28 -18.49 25.05 4.80
CA GLU A 28 -18.99 25.76 3.63
C GLU A 28 -18.47 25.21 2.28
N GLY A 29 -17.60 24.18 2.31
CA GLY A 29 -16.95 23.64 1.11
C GLY A 29 -15.86 24.57 0.52
N GLN A 30 -15.44 25.60 1.26
CA GLN A 30 -14.37 26.52 0.85
C GLN A 30 -13.01 25.93 1.25
N TYR A 31 -12.67 24.76 0.71
CA TYR A 31 -11.50 24.00 1.13
C TYR A 31 -10.19 24.77 0.93
N GLU A 32 -9.99 25.46 -0.19
CA GLU A 32 -8.77 26.25 -0.44
C GLU A 32 -8.61 27.38 0.57
N THR A 33 -9.69 28.10 0.89
CA THR A 33 -9.69 29.16 1.91
C THR A 33 -9.37 28.59 3.28
N GLY A 34 -10.01 27.47 3.67
CA GLY A 34 -9.74 26.80 4.95
C GLY A 34 -8.30 26.32 5.07
N ILE A 35 -7.73 25.73 3.99
CA ILE A 35 -6.32 25.33 3.93
C ILE A 35 -5.40 26.55 4.07
N TYR A 36 -5.71 27.66 3.40
CA TYR A 36 -4.93 28.89 3.50
C TYR A 36 -4.94 29.48 4.92
N VAL A 37 -6.12 29.50 5.56
CA VAL A 37 -6.27 29.91 6.97
C VAL A 37 -5.45 28.99 7.88
N LEU A 38 -5.54 27.68 7.68
CA LEU A 38 -4.80 26.69 8.47
C LEU A 38 -3.28 26.84 8.30
N ASP A 39 -2.79 27.12 7.09
CA ASP A 39 -1.37 27.43 6.85
C ASP A 39 -0.93 28.72 7.54
N SER A 40 -1.79 29.75 7.53
CA SER A 40 -1.52 31.02 8.21
C SER A 40 -1.44 30.88 9.74
N LEU A 41 -2.07 29.84 10.31
CA LEU A 41 -2.05 29.50 11.73
C LEU A 41 -0.88 28.56 12.11
N ARG A 42 -0.14 28.05 11.12
CA ARG A 42 0.96 27.09 11.33
C ARG A 42 2.09 27.73 12.13
N SER A 43 2.55 27.04 13.17
CA SER A 43 3.64 27.49 14.03
C SER A 43 4.37 26.29 14.62
N PRO A 44 5.71 26.36 14.83
CA PRO A 44 6.44 25.28 15.48
C PRO A 44 6.03 25.06 16.95
N THR A 45 5.36 26.02 17.59
CA THR A 45 4.90 25.92 18.99
C THR A 45 3.44 25.48 19.10
N VAL A 46 2.69 25.43 18.00
CA VAL A 46 1.28 25.06 17.98
C VAL A 46 1.08 23.83 17.12
N LYS A 47 0.55 22.75 17.70
CA LYS A 47 0.21 21.54 16.95
C LYS A 47 -1.16 21.69 16.28
N PRO A 48 -1.28 21.36 14.99
CA PRO A 48 -2.58 21.33 14.32
C PRO A 48 -3.51 20.31 14.99
N ALA A 49 -4.82 20.56 14.92
CA ALA A 49 -5.78 19.60 15.40
C ALA A 49 -5.71 18.32 14.55
N ALA A 50 -5.84 17.16 15.20
CA ALA A 50 -5.77 15.87 14.50
C ALA A 50 -6.89 15.71 13.46
N THR A 51 -8.07 16.31 13.71
CA THR A 51 -9.20 16.39 12.77
C THR A 51 -8.81 17.12 11.49
N HIS A 52 -8.09 18.25 11.58
CA HIS A 52 -7.61 18.98 10.40
C HIS A 52 -6.58 18.18 9.60
N ILE A 53 -5.62 17.51 10.24
CA ILE A 53 -4.67 16.67 9.50
C ILE A 53 -5.40 15.51 8.81
N ARG A 54 -6.38 14.89 9.47
CA ARG A 54 -7.21 13.83 8.87
C ARG A 54 -8.01 14.34 7.66
N GLN A 55 -8.62 15.52 7.75
CA GLN A 55 -9.33 16.14 6.63
C GLN A 55 -8.37 16.52 5.49
N LEU A 56 -7.19 17.05 5.78
CA LEU A 56 -6.15 17.32 4.77
C LEU A 56 -5.71 16.03 4.06
N LEU A 57 -5.56 14.92 4.79
CA LEU A 57 -5.25 13.63 4.18
C LEU A 57 -6.35 13.16 3.25
N TYR A 58 -7.62 13.27 3.65
CA TYR A 58 -8.74 12.96 2.78
C TYR A 58 -8.75 13.84 1.51
N LEU A 59 -8.57 15.15 1.66
CA LEU A 59 -8.52 16.08 0.52
C LEU A 59 -7.36 15.76 -0.43
N ALA A 60 -6.18 15.45 0.13
CA ALA A 60 -4.98 15.10 -0.63
C ALA A 60 -5.09 13.73 -1.33
N LEU A 61 -5.84 12.80 -0.76
CA LEU A 61 -6.13 11.48 -1.34
C LEU A 61 -7.39 11.48 -2.22
N TYR A 62 -8.06 12.62 -2.38
CA TYR A 62 -9.24 12.67 -3.24
C TYR A 62 -8.82 12.49 -4.71
N PRO A 63 -9.41 11.53 -5.44
CA PRO A 63 -9.05 11.31 -6.84
C PRO A 63 -9.44 12.54 -7.69
N PRO A 64 -8.61 12.94 -8.67
CA PRO A 64 -8.99 13.98 -9.62
C PRO A 64 -10.25 13.53 -10.38
N PRO A 65 -11.13 14.46 -10.79
CA PRO A 65 -12.29 14.11 -11.59
C PRO A 65 -11.82 13.41 -12.86
N ASP A 66 -12.46 12.29 -13.20
CA ASP A 66 -12.21 11.65 -14.48
C ASP A 66 -12.37 12.70 -15.57
N VAL A 67 -11.36 12.84 -16.44
CA VAL A 67 -11.50 13.54 -17.71
C VAL A 67 -12.36 12.64 -18.57
N VAL A 68 -13.64 12.53 -18.20
CA VAL A 68 -14.66 11.98 -19.08
C VAL A 68 -14.63 12.96 -20.23
N ASP A 69 -14.04 12.51 -21.35
CA ASP A 69 -14.11 13.19 -22.64
C ASP A 69 -15.56 13.61 -22.76
N THR A 70 -15.78 14.89 -22.49
CA THR A 70 -17.12 15.43 -22.40
C THR A 70 -17.45 15.64 -23.84
N ASP A 71 -17.72 14.53 -24.53
CA ASP A 71 -18.22 14.51 -25.87
C ASP A 71 -19.49 15.35 -25.80
N ALA A 72 -19.35 16.62 -26.16
CA ALA A 72 -20.38 17.65 -26.09
C ALA A 72 -21.61 17.33 -26.97
N ASN A 73 -21.67 16.10 -27.50
CA ASN A 73 -22.64 15.57 -28.43
C ASN A 73 -23.71 14.67 -27.79
N THR A 74 -23.64 14.35 -26.49
CA THR A 74 -24.75 13.67 -25.79
C THR A 74 -25.80 14.64 -25.23
N ALA A 75 -25.69 15.93 -25.53
CA ALA A 75 -26.83 16.84 -25.47
C ALA A 75 -27.84 16.45 -26.57
N GLY A 76 -28.62 15.40 -26.29
CA GLY A 76 -29.73 15.01 -27.13
C GLY A 76 -30.65 16.23 -27.35
N PRO A 77 -31.11 16.47 -28.58
CA PRO A 77 -31.90 17.66 -28.93
C PRO A 77 -33.29 17.72 -28.28
N ASP A 78 -33.70 16.69 -27.54
CA ASP A 78 -35.02 16.61 -26.91
C ASP A 78 -34.99 16.96 -25.42
N GLY A 79 -35.35 18.21 -25.12
CA GLY A 79 -36.18 18.49 -23.94
C GLY A 79 -35.47 18.94 -22.67
N THR A 80 -34.85 20.12 -22.70
CA THR A 80 -34.60 20.92 -21.49
C THR A 80 -35.93 21.42 -20.91
N LEU A 81 -36.60 20.58 -20.12
CA LEU A 81 -37.62 21.09 -19.21
C LEU A 81 -36.91 21.97 -18.16
N PRO A 82 -37.36 23.22 -17.95
CA PRO A 82 -36.74 24.12 -16.98
C PRO A 82 -36.83 23.50 -15.58
N ALA A 83 -35.69 23.10 -15.04
CA ALA A 83 -35.60 22.61 -13.68
C ALA A 83 -35.96 23.75 -12.72
N SER A 84 -36.83 23.45 -11.73
CA SER A 84 -37.21 24.40 -10.69
C SER A 84 -35.97 25.04 -10.01
N PRO A 85 -35.95 26.36 -9.75
CA PRO A 85 -34.82 27.08 -9.16
C PRO A 85 -34.28 26.45 -7.87
N SER A 86 -35.15 25.86 -7.05
CA SER A 86 -34.76 25.17 -5.81
C SER A 86 -33.86 23.94 -6.06
N LYS A 87 -33.98 23.28 -7.21
CA LYS A 87 -33.12 22.14 -7.59
C LYS A 87 -31.74 22.61 -8.07
N LEU A 88 -31.65 23.80 -8.65
CA LEU A 88 -30.38 24.39 -9.07
C LEU A 88 -29.52 24.74 -7.85
N GLY A 89 -30.11 25.36 -6.82
CA GLY A 89 -29.40 25.67 -5.56
C GLY A 89 -28.83 24.44 -4.86
N ALA A 90 -29.62 23.37 -4.73
CA ALA A 90 -29.17 22.13 -4.11
C ALA A 90 -28.03 21.45 -4.90
N LYS A 91 -28.05 21.54 -6.24
CA LYS A 91 -26.96 21.01 -7.08
C LYS A 91 -25.67 21.81 -6.87
N HIS A 92 -25.75 23.14 -6.85
CA HIS A 92 -24.59 24.00 -6.61
C HIS A 92 -23.98 23.79 -5.22
N GLN A 93 -24.81 23.65 -4.18
CA GLN A 93 -24.33 23.35 -2.83
C GLN A 93 -23.60 22.00 -2.78
N ARG A 94 -24.12 20.96 -3.42
CA ARG A 94 -23.45 19.64 -3.47
C ARG A 94 -22.14 19.67 -4.23
N SER A 95 -22.06 20.41 -5.34
CA SER A 95 -20.79 20.54 -6.08
C SER A 95 -19.71 21.28 -5.30
N ALA A 96 -20.10 22.25 -4.46
CA ALA A 96 -19.14 22.97 -3.61
C ALA A 96 -18.51 22.06 -2.53
N LEU A 97 -19.19 20.98 -2.14
CA LEU A 97 -18.68 20.02 -1.16
C LEU A 97 -17.70 18.99 -1.76
N ILE A 98 -17.60 18.90 -3.08
CA ILE A 98 -16.66 17.99 -3.75
C ILE A 98 -15.28 18.66 -3.78
N PRO A 99 -14.22 18.03 -3.24
CA PRO A 99 -12.87 18.57 -3.31
C PRO A 99 -12.46 18.88 -4.74
N SER A 100 -12.00 20.10 -4.98
CA SER A 100 -11.40 20.49 -6.25
C SER A 100 -9.97 19.93 -6.34
N GLU A 101 -9.45 19.78 -7.56
CA GLU A 101 -8.04 19.44 -7.77
C GLU A 101 -7.09 20.48 -7.12
N ALA A 102 -7.48 21.76 -7.15
CA ALA A 102 -6.74 22.83 -6.51
C ALA A 102 -6.67 22.66 -4.98
N ALA A 103 -7.78 22.23 -4.35
CA ALA A 103 -7.84 21.92 -2.93
C ALA A 103 -6.97 20.70 -2.59
N SER A 104 -7.00 19.63 -3.40
CA SER A 104 -6.13 18.45 -3.21
C SER A 104 -4.65 18.84 -3.26
N HIS A 105 -4.24 19.65 -4.23
CA HIS A 105 -2.87 20.16 -4.31
C HIS A 105 -2.50 21.08 -3.15
N ALA A 106 -3.41 21.96 -2.72
CA ALA A 106 -3.20 22.82 -1.57
C ALA A 106 -3.02 22.01 -0.29
N ALA A 107 -3.78 20.94 -0.12
CA ALA A 107 -3.68 20.04 1.03
C ALA A 107 -2.32 19.32 1.07
N VAL A 108 -1.84 18.78 -0.05
CA VAL A 108 -0.50 18.17 -0.14
C VAL A 108 0.60 19.17 0.23
N ARG A 109 0.56 20.40 -0.32
CA ARG A 109 1.55 21.43 0.01
C ARG A 109 1.53 21.79 1.49
N LEU A 110 0.36 21.90 2.10
CA LEU A 110 0.24 22.20 3.52
C LEU A 110 0.73 21.04 4.39
N LEU A 111 0.47 19.79 4.01
CA LEU A 111 1.04 18.61 4.69
C LEU A 111 2.58 18.65 4.66
N GLU A 112 3.19 18.92 3.50
CA GLU A 112 4.65 19.09 3.39
C GLU A 112 5.17 20.26 4.25
N ALA A 113 4.44 21.39 4.29
CA ALA A 113 4.78 22.54 5.11
C ALA A 113 4.68 22.26 6.62
N PHE A 114 3.70 21.46 7.04
CA PHE A 114 3.59 20.96 8.41
C PHE A 114 4.76 20.04 8.76
N THR A 115 5.21 19.17 7.85
CA THR A 115 6.41 18.35 8.09
C THR A 115 7.64 19.22 8.32
N ALA A 116 7.73 20.42 7.73
CA ALA A 116 8.83 21.34 8.03
C ALA A 116 8.72 21.97 9.43
N THR A 117 7.52 22.41 9.85
CA THR A 117 7.34 23.19 11.10
C THR A 117 7.03 22.39 12.34
N ASN A 118 6.34 21.25 12.22
CA ASN A 118 5.79 20.52 13.35
C ASN A 118 6.55 19.23 13.64
N SER A 119 6.40 18.69 14.84
CA SER A 119 7.00 17.40 15.19
C SER A 119 6.28 16.28 14.44
N PRO A 120 6.98 15.18 14.10
CA PRO A 120 6.34 14.02 13.50
C PRO A 120 5.19 13.48 14.35
N ASP A 121 5.41 13.34 15.67
CA ASP A 121 4.39 12.95 16.64
C ASP A 121 3.10 13.78 16.53
N ALA A 122 3.21 15.11 16.38
CA ALA A 122 2.02 15.95 16.28
C ALA A 122 1.16 15.65 15.05
N LEU A 123 1.78 15.23 13.95
CA LEU A 123 1.16 14.97 12.65
C LEU A 123 0.70 13.52 12.50
N THR A 124 1.39 12.57 13.13
CA THR A 124 1.07 11.13 13.01
C THR A 124 -0.12 10.72 13.86
N ARG A 125 -0.51 11.54 14.86
CA ARG A 125 -1.71 11.30 15.67
C ARG A 125 -2.96 11.07 14.83
N SER A 126 -3.11 11.73 13.68
CA SER A 126 -4.30 11.57 12.82
C SER A 126 -4.29 10.32 11.95
N LEU A 127 -3.17 9.59 11.89
CA LEU A 127 -3.05 8.37 11.11
C LEU A 127 -3.64 7.18 11.89
N PRO A 128 -4.19 6.17 11.18
CA PRO A 128 -4.41 4.87 11.80
C PRO A 128 -3.11 4.39 12.45
N SER A 129 -3.19 3.77 13.62
CA SER A 129 -2.03 3.14 14.26
C SER A 129 -2.48 1.88 14.96
N TYR A 130 -1.63 0.87 14.99
CA TYR A 130 -1.91 -0.33 15.78
C TYR A 130 -1.79 0.00 17.27
N PRO A 131 -2.72 -0.48 18.11
CA PRO A 131 -2.60 -0.29 19.55
C PRO A 131 -1.34 -1.01 20.04
N THR A 132 -0.45 -0.27 20.70
CA THR A 132 0.81 -0.82 21.25
C THR A 132 0.59 -1.63 22.52
N ASP A 133 -0.42 -1.28 23.32
CA ASP A 133 -0.75 -1.95 24.57
C ASP A 133 -2.23 -2.33 24.64
N ALA A 134 -2.52 -3.55 25.08
CA ALA A 134 -3.87 -4.04 25.34
C ALA A 134 -4.61 -3.22 26.42
N THR A 135 -3.88 -2.42 27.21
CA THR A 135 -4.43 -1.53 28.24
C THR A 135 -4.72 -0.12 27.72
N SER A 136 -4.23 0.24 26.53
CA SER A 136 -4.44 1.57 25.91
C SER A 136 -5.78 1.66 25.17
N HIS A 137 -6.83 1.08 25.75
CA HIS A 137 -8.17 1.08 25.18
C HIS A 137 -8.88 2.44 25.26
N ASP A 138 -8.23 3.48 25.81
CA ASP A 138 -8.93 4.68 26.28
C ASP A 138 -8.47 6.01 25.68
N HIS A 139 -7.61 5.99 24.64
CA HIS A 139 -7.60 7.10 23.68
C HIS A 139 -8.70 6.92 22.64
N ARG A 140 -9.91 6.62 23.13
CA ARG A 140 -11.13 6.83 22.38
C ARG A 140 -11.12 8.33 22.08
N TRP A 141 -10.75 8.68 20.86
CA TRP A 141 -10.95 10.01 20.29
C TRP A 141 -12.28 10.49 20.83
N ILE A 142 -12.24 11.48 21.72
CA ILE A 142 -13.46 12.01 22.32
C ILE A 142 -14.18 12.62 21.13
N ASP A 143 -15.15 11.87 20.58
CA ASP A 143 -16.06 12.27 19.48
C ASP A 143 -16.97 13.37 20.04
N GLY A 144 -16.39 14.51 20.36
CA GLY A 144 -17.13 15.72 20.65
C GLY A 144 -17.53 16.33 19.33
N ASP A 145 -18.82 16.23 18.98
CA ASP A 145 -19.63 17.03 18.04
C ASP A 145 -19.05 17.46 16.66
N ASP A 146 -17.84 17.07 16.28
CA ASP A 146 -17.16 17.47 15.03
C ASP A 146 -17.68 16.70 13.79
N GLU A 147 -18.84 16.04 13.88
CA GLU A 147 -19.41 15.20 12.81
C GLU A 147 -20.38 15.95 11.89
N ASP A 148 -20.63 17.23 12.12
CA ASP A 148 -21.65 17.97 11.35
C ASP A 148 -21.18 18.31 9.93
N SER A 149 -19.88 18.61 9.76
CA SER A 149 -19.35 18.97 8.44
C SER A 149 -19.29 17.79 7.48
N PHE A 150 -19.53 18.04 6.18
CA PHE A 150 -19.43 17.00 5.16
C PHE A 150 -18.04 16.37 5.13
N ILE A 151 -16.99 17.21 5.12
CA ILE A 151 -15.61 16.75 5.04
C ILE A 151 -15.15 16.03 6.30
N ALA A 152 -15.61 16.43 7.49
CA ALA A 152 -15.30 15.69 8.71
C ALA A 152 -15.82 14.25 8.62
N ARG A 153 -17.08 14.06 8.21
CA ARG A 153 -17.68 12.73 7.99
C ARG A 153 -16.92 11.91 6.95
N GLN A 154 -16.61 12.51 5.81
CA GLN A 154 -15.85 11.81 4.77
C GLN A 154 -14.45 11.43 5.23
N SER A 155 -13.76 12.31 5.98
CA SER A 155 -12.43 12.05 6.52
C SER A 155 -12.39 10.90 7.53
N GLN A 156 -13.53 10.48 8.09
CA GLN A 156 -13.59 9.29 8.95
C GLN A 156 -13.19 8.02 8.20
N THR A 157 -13.24 7.99 6.86
CA THR A 157 -12.68 6.88 6.08
C THR A 157 -11.18 6.69 6.35
N VAL A 158 -10.42 7.78 6.52
CA VAL A 158 -9.00 7.74 6.90
C VAL A 158 -8.83 7.12 8.28
N ARG A 159 -9.71 7.45 9.24
CA ARG A 159 -9.70 6.84 10.59
C ARG A 159 -10.11 5.37 10.58
N ALA A 160 -11.03 4.99 9.69
CA ALA A 160 -11.55 3.63 9.58
C ALA A 160 -10.60 2.66 8.86
N ALA A 161 -9.56 3.17 8.21
CA ALA A 161 -8.52 2.35 7.60
C ALA A 161 -7.85 1.47 8.66
N LYS A 162 -7.61 0.20 8.34
CA LYS A 162 -7.01 -0.78 9.28
C LYS A 162 -5.53 -0.50 9.51
N SER A 163 -4.88 0.19 8.58
CA SER A 163 -3.47 0.57 8.62
C SER A 163 -3.26 1.84 7.80
N CYS A 164 -2.17 2.59 8.06
CA CYS A 164 -1.83 3.73 7.21
C CYS A 164 -1.52 3.32 5.76
N TRP A 165 -1.12 2.06 5.52
CA TRP A 165 -0.79 1.57 4.18
C TRP A 165 -2.02 1.41 3.29
N GLU A 166 -3.22 1.23 3.88
CA GLU A 166 -4.47 1.18 3.12
C GLU A 166 -4.82 2.54 2.51
N LEU A 167 -4.36 3.64 3.11
CA LEU A 167 -4.62 5.00 2.63
C LEU A 167 -4.09 5.23 1.21
N PHE A 168 -3.04 4.50 0.84
CA PHE A 168 -2.40 4.65 -0.46
C PHE A 168 -3.05 3.78 -1.54
N ARG A 169 -3.85 2.77 -1.18
CA ARG A 169 -4.37 1.79 -2.15
C ARG A 169 -5.33 2.43 -3.14
N GLU A 170 -5.33 1.89 -4.34
CA GLU A 170 -6.31 2.25 -5.36
C GLU A 170 -7.74 1.99 -4.86
N GLY A 171 -8.62 2.98 -5.09
CA GLY A 171 -10.01 2.92 -4.65
C GLY A 171 -10.23 3.18 -3.16
N PHE A 172 -9.20 3.57 -2.39
CA PHE A 172 -9.35 3.91 -0.97
C PHE A 172 -10.34 5.07 -0.77
N VAL A 173 -10.10 6.22 -1.41
CA VAL A 173 -11.09 7.30 -1.51
C VAL A 173 -11.89 7.15 -2.80
N LYS A 174 -13.21 6.98 -2.68
CA LYS A 174 -14.11 6.88 -3.83
C LYS A 174 -14.62 8.26 -4.23
N PRO A 175 -14.65 8.61 -5.54
CA PRO A 175 -15.28 9.84 -6.00
C PRO A 175 -16.77 9.84 -5.62
N TYR A 176 -17.25 10.94 -5.05
CA TYR A 176 -18.63 11.06 -4.55
C TYR A 176 -19.68 10.85 -5.66
N ALA A 177 -19.34 11.17 -6.91
CA ALA A 177 -20.22 11.01 -8.06
C ALA A 177 -20.55 9.54 -8.40
N ALA A 178 -19.67 8.60 -8.05
CA ALA A 178 -19.87 7.17 -8.35
C ALA A 178 -21.04 6.58 -7.55
N ASP A 179 -21.24 7.03 -6.32
CA ASP A 179 -22.26 6.48 -5.42
C ASP A 179 -23.63 7.15 -5.64
N ALA A 180 -23.67 8.39 -6.13
CA ALA A 180 -24.91 9.14 -6.30
C ALA A 180 -25.80 8.66 -7.47
N SER A 181 -25.24 7.89 -8.41
CA SER A 181 -25.96 7.30 -9.54
C SER A 181 -26.67 6.00 -9.22
N ALA A 182 -26.34 5.34 -8.10
CA ALA A 182 -27.15 4.24 -7.61
C ALA A 182 -28.47 4.84 -7.11
N PRO A 183 -29.63 4.59 -7.75
CA PRO A 183 -30.89 5.06 -7.24
C PRO A 183 -31.03 4.45 -5.86
N VAL A 184 -30.87 5.27 -4.81
CA VAL A 184 -31.25 4.92 -3.45
C VAL A 184 -32.75 4.76 -3.50
N THR A 185 -33.20 3.60 -3.94
CA THR A 185 -34.60 3.21 -3.88
C THR A 185 -34.87 3.17 -2.40
N ASN A 186 -35.52 4.23 -1.88
CA ASN A 186 -36.12 4.29 -0.55
C ASN A 186 -37.29 3.29 -0.45
N GLY A 187 -37.07 2.07 -0.94
CA GLY A 187 -37.96 0.94 -0.89
C GLY A 187 -37.64 0.16 0.37
N ARG A 188 -38.37 0.51 1.44
CA ARG A 188 -38.94 -0.43 2.41
C ARG A 188 -38.38 -1.84 2.27
N ARG A 189 -37.37 -2.19 3.10
CA ARG A 189 -36.81 -3.54 3.34
C ARG A 189 -37.81 -4.65 2.96
N ARG A 190 -37.87 -5.01 1.68
CA ARG A 190 -38.66 -6.15 1.21
C ARG A 190 -37.62 -7.23 1.07
N ARG A 191 -37.65 -8.21 1.96
CA ARG A 191 -36.90 -9.47 1.84
C ARG A 191 -37.13 -9.98 0.41
N GLN A 192 -36.18 -9.73 -0.46
CA GLN A 192 -36.19 -10.23 -1.81
C GLN A 192 -35.53 -11.61 -1.72
N PRO A 193 -36.26 -12.69 -2.02
CA PRO A 193 -35.67 -14.02 -2.05
C PRO A 193 -34.56 -14.02 -3.10
N ALA A 194 -33.43 -14.63 -2.75
CA ALA A 194 -32.27 -14.80 -3.61
C ALA A 194 -32.71 -15.43 -4.94
N ALA A 195 -32.88 -14.59 -5.96
CA ALA A 195 -32.87 -15.01 -7.34
C ALA A 195 -31.42 -14.85 -7.77
N GLU A 196 -30.74 -15.97 -7.94
CA GLU A 196 -29.37 -16.03 -8.45
C GLU A 196 -29.32 -15.35 -9.81
N PRO A 197 -28.53 -14.26 -9.97
CA PRO A 197 -28.33 -13.65 -11.27
C PRO A 197 -27.47 -14.60 -12.11
N ASP A 198 -28.14 -15.31 -13.03
CA ASP A 198 -27.57 -16.00 -14.20
C ASP A 198 -27.05 -14.95 -15.20
N GLU A 199 -25.98 -14.25 -14.84
CA GLU A 199 -25.27 -13.37 -15.77
C GLU A 199 -23.81 -13.83 -15.86
N ASP A 200 -23.49 -14.40 -17.03
CA ASP A 200 -22.16 -14.64 -17.58
C ASP A 200 -21.39 -13.31 -17.71
N GLU A 201 -21.19 -12.57 -16.61
CA GLU A 201 -20.18 -11.53 -16.49
C GLU A 201 -18.84 -12.27 -16.52
N GLU A 202 -18.32 -12.46 -17.73
CA GLU A 202 -16.96 -12.93 -18.01
C GLU A 202 -16.02 -12.37 -16.95
N ASP A 203 -15.44 -13.26 -16.15
CA ASP A 203 -14.49 -12.99 -15.07
C ASP A 203 -13.59 -11.81 -15.44
N ASP A 204 -13.98 -10.58 -15.09
CA ASP A 204 -13.11 -9.41 -15.06
C ASP A 204 -12.17 -9.68 -13.89
N GLU A 205 -11.22 -10.53 -14.23
CA GLU A 205 -10.22 -11.22 -13.45
C GLU A 205 -9.76 -10.33 -12.30
N TYR A 206 -10.24 -10.68 -11.09
CA TYR A 206 -10.00 -10.12 -9.75
C TYR A 206 -8.72 -9.27 -9.65
N SER A 207 -8.75 -8.10 -10.29
CA SER A 207 -7.57 -7.26 -10.44
C SER A 207 -7.37 -6.59 -9.11
N GLN A 208 -6.44 -7.14 -8.35
CA GLN A 208 -6.17 -6.66 -7.01
C GLN A 208 -5.82 -5.17 -7.09
N PRO A 209 -6.41 -4.29 -6.26
CA PRO A 209 -6.15 -2.86 -6.33
C PRO A 209 -4.65 -2.58 -6.17
N SER A 210 -4.15 -1.64 -6.97
CA SER A 210 -2.76 -1.21 -6.90
C SER A 210 -2.39 -0.82 -5.46
N PRO A 211 -1.23 -1.24 -4.93
CA PRO A 211 -0.75 -0.83 -3.60
C PRO A 211 -0.68 0.68 -3.42
N VAL A 212 -0.41 1.43 -4.50
CA VAL A 212 -0.39 2.90 -4.50
C VAL A 212 -1.22 3.42 -5.68
N ALA A 213 -2.26 4.20 -5.38
CA ALA A 213 -3.10 4.86 -6.37
C ALA A 213 -2.31 5.96 -7.08
N PRO A 214 -2.59 6.27 -8.36
CA PRO A 214 -1.89 7.31 -9.11
C PRO A 214 -1.90 8.70 -8.44
N HIS A 215 -2.96 9.04 -7.71
CA HIS A 215 -3.08 10.31 -7.00
C HIS A 215 -2.50 10.28 -5.58
N ALA A 216 -2.16 9.09 -5.04
CA ALA A 216 -1.66 8.92 -3.67
C ALA A 216 -0.13 9.09 -3.54
N TRP A 217 0.61 9.13 -4.65
CA TRP A 217 2.07 9.30 -4.64
C TRP A 217 2.59 10.52 -3.84
N PRO A 218 1.98 11.72 -3.94
CA PRO A 218 2.44 12.86 -3.15
C PRO A 218 2.24 12.67 -1.65
N VAL A 219 1.17 11.97 -1.25
CA VAL A 219 0.90 11.66 0.17
C VAL A 219 1.88 10.60 0.68
N LEU A 220 2.21 9.58 -0.11
CA LEU A 220 3.26 8.61 0.22
C LEU A 220 4.62 9.29 0.40
N LYS A 221 4.99 10.22 -0.50
CA LYS A 221 6.21 11.01 -0.38
C LYS A 221 6.23 11.82 0.91
N TRP A 222 5.13 12.50 1.24
CA TRP A 222 4.97 13.25 2.48
C TRP A 222 5.15 12.34 3.70
N PHE A 223 4.49 11.18 3.70
CA PHE A 223 4.54 10.21 4.80
C PHE A 223 5.96 9.68 5.01
N ILE A 224 6.68 9.29 3.96
CA ILE A 224 8.08 8.84 4.09
C ILE A 224 8.97 9.97 4.63
N ALA A 225 8.80 11.20 4.16
CA ALA A 225 9.56 12.35 4.67
C ALA A 225 9.28 12.62 6.17
N LEU A 226 8.05 12.38 6.62
CA LEU A 226 7.66 12.48 8.02
C LEU A 226 8.40 11.44 8.89
N LEU A 227 8.47 10.20 8.44
CA LEU A 227 9.17 9.11 9.13
C LEU A 227 10.69 9.34 9.18
N GLU A 228 11.29 9.78 8.08
CA GLU A 228 12.72 10.14 8.04
C GLU A 228 13.04 11.31 8.97
N LYS A 229 12.16 12.32 9.03
CA LYS A 229 12.32 13.43 9.97
C LYS A 229 12.33 12.91 11.40
N GLU A 230 11.44 11.98 11.74
CA GLU A 230 11.41 11.38 13.08
C GLU A 230 12.69 10.59 13.40
N GLU A 231 13.15 9.75 12.47
CA GLU A 231 14.37 8.97 12.63
C GLU A 231 15.62 9.85 12.76
N SER A 232 15.63 11.02 12.13
CA SER A 232 16.74 11.98 12.21
C SER A 232 16.88 12.64 13.58
N VAL A 233 15.83 12.61 14.41
CA VAL A 233 15.87 13.19 15.76
C VAL A 233 16.73 12.29 16.66
N PRO A 234 17.82 12.81 17.25
CA PRO A 234 18.65 12.01 18.15
C PRO A 234 17.82 11.56 19.35
N ARG A 235 17.94 10.27 19.66
CA ARG A 235 17.44 9.65 20.90
C ARG A 235 18.52 9.67 21.96
N GLU A 236 18.14 9.36 23.19
CA GLU A 236 19.05 9.28 24.33
C GLU A 236 20.28 8.41 24.00
N ASP A 237 21.43 8.79 24.56
CA ASP A 237 22.74 8.25 24.20
C ASP A 237 22.75 6.71 24.23
N GLY A 238 22.82 6.09 23.05
CA GLY A 238 22.96 4.63 22.87
C GLY A 238 21.75 3.92 22.27
N GLU A 239 20.60 4.58 22.11
CA GLU A 239 19.48 3.95 21.39
C GLU A 239 19.73 3.91 19.86
N PRO A 240 19.36 2.80 19.19
CA PRO A 240 19.41 2.74 17.73
C PRO A 240 18.50 3.80 17.12
N ARG A 241 18.89 4.34 15.95
CA ARG A 241 18.06 5.28 15.20
C ARG A 241 16.95 4.52 14.49
N TYR A 242 15.70 4.82 14.86
CA TYR A 242 14.51 4.32 14.17
C TYR A 242 13.32 5.28 14.36
N SER A 243 12.35 5.19 13.46
CA SER A 243 11.06 5.89 13.57
C SER A 243 10.08 5.09 14.44
N ALA A 244 9.66 5.64 15.59
CA ALA A 244 8.65 5.01 16.43
C ALA A 244 7.27 5.08 15.76
N CYS A 245 7.01 6.12 14.97
CA CYS A 245 5.81 6.15 14.14
C CYS A 245 5.79 4.96 13.18
N LEU A 246 6.88 4.66 12.45
CA LEU A 246 6.90 3.53 11.54
C LEU A 246 6.62 2.21 12.27
N LEU A 247 7.20 2.02 13.46
CA LEU A 247 6.92 0.84 14.30
C LEU A 247 5.42 0.72 14.64
N ALA A 248 4.77 1.83 15.01
CA ALA A 248 3.34 1.87 15.30
C ALA A 248 2.44 1.59 14.08
N GLN A 249 3.01 1.63 12.86
CA GLN A 249 2.35 1.30 11.60
C GLN A 249 2.55 -0.14 11.15
N ILE A 250 3.24 -0.97 11.93
CA ILE A 250 3.38 -2.40 11.70
C ILE A 250 2.53 -3.13 12.75
N PRO A 251 1.67 -4.08 12.35
CA PRO A 251 0.90 -4.86 13.30
C PRO A 251 1.80 -5.54 14.33
N SER A 252 1.52 -5.28 15.61
CA SER A 252 2.11 -6.04 16.72
C SER A 252 1.68 -7.51 16.63
N PRO A 253 2.53 -8.47 17.04
CA PRO A 253 2.16 -9.88 17.03
C PRO A 253 0.92 -10.15 17.90
N ARG A 254 -0.12 -10.75 17.30
CA ARG A 254 -1.46 -10.88 17.93
C ARG A 254 -1.54 -11.91 19.06
N ALA A 255 -0.59 -12.84 19.13
CA ALA A 255 -0.59 -13.93 20.10
C ALA A 255 0.78 -14.07 20.76
N ALA A 256 0.85 -14.45 22.03
CA ALA A 256 2.12 -14.70 22.71
C ALA A 256 3.01 -15.77 22.01
N ALA A 257 2.41 -16.62 21.18
CA ALA A 257 3.10 -17.62 20.38
C ALA A 257 3.72 -17.04 19.09
N ASP A 258 3.14 -15.97 18.54
CA ASP A 258 3.67 -15.31 17.36
C ASP A 258 4.55 -14.15 17.81
N ARG A 259 5.83 -14.16 17.42
CA ARG A 259 6.75 -13.04 17.68
C ARG A 259 6.98 -12.19 16.43
N ARG A 260 6.25 -12.48 15.34
CA ARG A 260 6.53 -11.91 14.02
C ARG A 260 5.71 -10.65 13.82
N TRP A 261 6.40 -9.55 13.61
CA TRP A 261 5.81 -8.32 13.10
C TRP A 261 5.50 -8.50 11.60
N ASP A 262 4.30 -8.13 11.19
CA ASP A 262 3.86 -8.29 9.80
C ASP A 262 4.08 -7.01 8.98
N ALA A 263 5.25 -6.90 8.36
CA ALA A 263 5.58 -5.77 7.49
C ALA A 263 5.12 -5.96 6.03
N SER A 264 4.25 -6.92 5.74
CA SER A 264 3.81 -7.24 4.36
C SER A 264 3.29 -6.03 3.60
N ALA A 265 2.39 -5.24 4.21
CA ALA A 265 1.79 -4.07 3.58
C ALA A 265 2.83 -3.00 3.21
N ALA A 266 3.83 -2.76 4.06
CA ALA A 266 4.90 -1.81 3.78
C ALA A 266 5.83 -2.34 2.67
N LEU A 267 6.19 -3.62 2.70
CA LEU A 267 7.03 -4.26 1.68
C LEU A 267 6.36 -4.30 0.30
N GLU A 268 5.04 -4.48 0.24
CA GLU A 268 4.28 -4.35 -1.01
C GLU A 268 4.42 -2.96 -1.63
N VAL A 269 4.33 -1.90 -0.81
CA VAL A 269 4.54 -0.53 -1.27
C VAL A 269 5.97 -0.34 -1.76
N VAL A 270 6.98 -0.86 -1.06
CA VAL A 270 8.39 -0.79 -1.50
C VAL A 270 8.56 -1.43 -2.88
N ILE A 271 8.02 -2.62 -3.10
CA ILE A 271 8.14 -3.33 -4.39
C ILE A 271 7.43 -2.61 -5.49
N PHE A 272 6.22 -2.13 -5.21
CA PHE A 272 5.47 -1.34 -6.17
C PHE A 272 6.28 -0.11 -6.61
N CYS A 273 6.85 0.62 -5.65
CA CYS A 273 7.74 1.75 -5.91
C CYS A 273 8.97 1.36 -6.75
N MET A 274 9.63 0.24 -6.43
CA MET A 274 10.85 -0.21 -7.11
C MET A 274 10.59 -0.70 -8.54
N ASN A 275 9.40 -1.23 -8.82
CA ASN A 275 9.00 -1.67 -10.16
C ASN A 275 8.49 -0.54 -11.05
N ASP A 276 8.29 0.66 -10.50
CA ASP A 276 7.85 1.83 -11.26
C ASP A 276 8.95 2.31 -12.22
N GLU A 277 8.56 2.77 -13.42
CA GLU A 277 9.50 3.28 -14.42
C GLU A 277 10.14 4.60 -13.96
N ASN A 278 9.40 5.40 -13.20
CA ASN A 278 9.84 6.70 -12.71
C ASN A 278 10.93 6.53 -11.63
N PRO A 279 12.15 7.05 -11.84
CA PRO A 279 13.24 6.95 -10.86
C PRO A 279 12.91 7.65 -9.53
N HIS A 280 12.01 8.63 -9.54
CA HIS A 280 11.58 9.32 -8.33
C HIS A 280 10.79 8.38 -7.40
N TRP A 281 9.87 7.58 -7.96
CA TRP A 281 9.09 6.60 -7.19
C TRP A 281 9.95 5.44 -6.73
N ARG A 282 10.88 4.97 -7.55
CA ARG A 282 11.90 3.99 -7.13
C ARG A 282 12.71 4.48 -5.93
N ASN A 283 13.10 5.76 -5.93
CA ASN A 283 13.80 6.36 -4.79
C ASN A 283 12.94 6.38 -3.52
N LEU A 284 11.61 6.60 -3.61
CA LEU A 284 10.72 6.47 -2.45
C LEU A 284 10.73 5.04 -1.89
N GLY A 285 10.71 4.03 -2.75
CA GLY A 285 10.83 2.63 -2.34
C GLY A 285 12.13 2.37 -1.56
N VAL A 286 13.27 2.84 -2.07
CA VAL A 286 14.58 2.70 -1.40
C VAL A 286 14.60 3.40 -0.04
N ARG A 287 14.02 4.60 0.05
CA ARG A 287 13.91 5.36 1.31
C ARG A 287 13.07 4.61 2.33
N LEU A 288 11.89 4.11 1.94
CA LEU A 288 11.05 3.30 2.81
C LEU A 288 11.73 1.99 3.24
N LEU A 289 12.43 1.31 2.33
CA LEU A 289 13.19 0.10 2.67
C LEU A 289 14.29 0.39 3.69
N THR A 290 14.97 1.54 3.57
CA THR A 290 16.01 1.96 4.51
C THR A 290 15.43 2.17 5.90
N LEU A 291 14.27 2.82 6.02
CA LEU A 291 13.55 2.96 7.29
C LEU A 291 13.17 1.60 7.90
N LEU A 292 12.69 0.66 7.07
CA LEU A 292 12.37 -0.70 7.53
C LEU A 292 13.61 -1.47 8.00
N ILE A 293 14.75 -1.31 7.33
CA ILE A 293 16.03 -1.90 7.73
C ILE A 293 16.48 -1.30 9.06
N ASN A 294 16.45 0.02 9.21
CA ASN A 294 16.83 0.69 10.46
C ASN A 294 15.95 0.22 11.63
N LEU A 295 14.68 -0.08 11.37
CA LEU A 295 13.78 -0.62 12.38
C LEU A 295 14.23 -2.00 12.91
N THR A 296 14.97 -2.78 12.14
CA THR A 296 15.55 -4.06 12.59
C THR A 296 16.74 -3.89 13.55
N ALA A 297 17.25 -2.67 13.73
CA ALA A 297 18.20 -2.36 14.79
C ALA A 297 17.55 -2.31 16.17
N THR A 298 16.22 -2.33 16.25
CA THR A 298 15.47 -2.38 17.50
C THR A 298 15.38 -3.80 18.05
N SER A 299 15.14 -3.93 19.36
CA SER A 299 14.83 -5.21 19.99
C SER A 299 13.43 -5.74 19.64
N HIS A 300 12.57 -4.90 19.05
CA HIS A 300 11.19 -5.24 18.72
C HIS A 300 11.10 -6.10 17.46
N ILE A 301 11.90 -5.77 16.44
CA ILE A 301 11.93 -6.48 15.16
C ILE A 301 13.27 -7.17 15.01
N GLU A 302 13.30 -8.47 15.32
CA GLU A 302 14.50 -9.28 15.09
C GLU A 302 14.75 -9.41 13.58
N LEU A 303 15.88 -8.87 13.10
CA LEU A 303 16.28 -8.89 11.68
C LEU A 303 16.13 -10.27 11.03
N ARG A 304 16.55 -11.33 11.74
CA ARG A 304 16.49 -12.71 11.21
C ARG A 304 15.05 -13.16 10.99
N THR A 305 14.18 -12.91 11.97
CA THR A 305 12.77 -13.26 11.91
C THR A 305 12.05 -12.43 10.85
N PHE A 306 12.40 -11.15 10.71
CA PHE A 306 11.90 -10.27 9.65
C PHE A 306 12.28 -10.77 8.26
N LEU A 307 13.58 -11.04 8.02
CA LEU A 307 14.08 -11.52 6.73
C LEU A 307 13.59 -12.93 6.37
N ALA A 308 13.24 -13.75 7.37
CA ALA A 308 12.68 -15.08 7.17
C ALA A 308 11.15 -15.08 6.97
N SER A 309 10.48 -13.92 7.07
CA SER A 309 9.05 -13.83 6.83
C SER A 309 8.73 -14.04 5.34
N PRO A 310 7.61 -14.70 4.98
CA PRO A 310 7.26 -14.92 3.57
C PRO A 310 7.24 -13.64 2.71
N PRO A 311 6.69 -12.49 3.18
CA PRO A 311 6.75 -11.25 2.41
C PRO A 311 8.18 -10.76 2.18
N ALA A 312 9.07 -10.85 3.17
CA ALA A 312 10.47 -10.44 3.02
C ALA A 312 11.26 -11.37 2.10
N LEU A 313 10.98 -12.68 2.13
CA LEU A 313 11.59 -13.64 1.20
C LEU A 313 11.12 -13.38 -0.23
N LEU A 314 9.81 -13.19 -0.45
CA LEU A 314 9.27 -12.87 -1.77
C LEU A 314 9.80 -11.52 -2.28
N PHE A 315 9.94 -10.53 -1.39
CA PHE A 315 10.58 -9.26 -1.67
C PHE A 315 12.03 -9.46 -2.14
N LYS A 316 12.83 -10.18 -1.36
CA LYS A 316 14.25 -10.42 -1.63
C LYS A 316 14.43 -11.16 -2.95
N LEU A 317 13.57 -12.14 -3.24
CA LEU A 317 13.54 -12.87 -4.49
C LEU A 317 13.23 -11.96 -5.69
N ALA A 318 12.18 -11.14 -5.59
CA ALA A 318 11.81 -10.18 -6.62
C ALA A 318 12.92 -9.13 -6.86
N PHE A 319 13.57 -8.67 -5.78
CA PHE A 319 14.67 -7.72 -5.84
C PHE A 319 15.92 -8.32 -6.51
N CYS A 320 16.30 -9.55 -6.16
CA CYS A 320 17.42 -10.25 -6.81
C CYS A 320 17.14 -10.46 -8.31
N LYS A 321 15.92 -10.87 -8.66
CA LYS A 321 15.48 -10.99 -10.06
C LYS A 321 15.60 -9.64 -10.79
N HIS A 322 15.13 -8.56 -10.19
CA HIS A 322 15.22 -7.22 -10.77
C HIS A 322 16.68 -6.79 -11.03
N ILE A 323 17.59 -6.99 -10.07
CA ILE A 323 19.02 -6.65 -10.23
C ILE A 323 19.65 -7.47 -11.35
N LEU A 324 19.42 -8.78 -11.37
CA LEU A 324 20.08 -9.70 -12.32
C LEU A 324 19.58 -9.56 -13.75
N GLN A 325 18.29 -9.22 -13.94
CA GLN A 325 17.77 -8.91 -15.28
C GLN A 325 18.39 -7.64 -15.87
N GLY A 326 18.96 -6.78 -15.02
CA GLY A 326 19.54 -5.50 -15.41
C GLY A 326 18.53 -4.56 -16.06
N ASN A 327 18.88 -3.30 -16.22
CA ASN A 327 18.09 -2.32 -16.98
C ASN A 327 17.97 -2.63 -18.49
N SER A 328 18.19 -3.89 -18.92
CA SER A 328 18.03 -4.35 -20.30
C SER A 328 16.62 -4.06 -20.85
N ASN A 329 15.63 -3.91 -19.98
CA ASN A 329 14.26 -3.49 -20.32
C ASN A 329 14.06 -1.98 -20.59
N THR A 330 15.10 -1.12 -20.46
CA THR A 330 15.01 0.28 -20.95
C THR A 330 15.08 0.38 -22.47
N SER A 331 15.38 -0.73 -23.16
CA SER A 331 15.18 -0.85 -24.60
C SER A 331 13.69 -1.05 -24.91
N ALA A 332 12.94 0.06 -24.92
CA ALA A 332 11.68 0.24 -25.62
C ALA A 332 10.71 -0.97 -25.55
N LYS A 333 10.13 -1.25 -24.38
CA LYS A 333 8.84 -1.97 -24.39
C LYS A 333 7.86 -1.13 -25.21
N PRO A 334 7.18 -1.71 -26.22
CA PRO A 334 6.20 -0.98 -27.01
C PRO A 334 5.11 -0.46 -26.07
N LYS A 335 4.81 0.84 -26.14
CA LYS A 335 3.71 1.50 -25.43
C LYS A 335 2.47 0.59 -25.44
N PRO A 336 1.81 0.36 -24.29
CA PRO A 336 0.56 -0.39 -24.27
C PRO A 336 -0.40 0.23 -25.28
N ARG A 337 -0.79 -0.56 -26.27
CA ARG A 337 -1.79 -0.16 -27.27
C ARG A 337 -3.10 0.06 -26.50
N PRO A 338 -3.80 1.19 -26.69
CA PRO A 338 -5.08 1.42 -26.01
C PRO A 338 -6.03 0.27 -26.35
N GLN A 339 -6.38 -0.53 -25.33
CA GLN A 339 -7.41 -1.55 -25.45
C GLN A 339 -8.72 -0.82 -25.77
N THR A 340 -9.31 -1.13 -26.92
CA THR A 340 -10.64 -0.66 -27.30
C THR A 340 -11.65 -1.21 -26.31
N ARG A 341 -12.08 -0.37 -25.37
CA ARG A 341 -13.15 -0.65 -24.41
C ARG A 341 -14.41 -1.09 -25.16
N ALA A 342 -15.00 -2.21 -24.75
CA ALA A 342 -16.23 -2.72 -25.32
C ALA A 342 -17.36 -1.68 -25.17
N LYS A 343 -18.11 -1.44 -26.24
CA LYS A 343 -19.24 -0.50 -26.24
C LYS A 343 -20.43 -1.12 -25.47
N PRO A 344 -21.17 -0.34 -24.67
CA PRO A 344 -22.32 -0.84 -23.92
C PRO A 344 -23.40 -1.38 -24.85
N ILE A 345 -23.77 -2.65 -24.67
CA ILE A 345 -24.87 -3.29 -25.38
C ILE A 345 -26.19 -2.78 -24.79
N ARG A 346 -27.03 -2.21 -25.65
CA ARG A 346 -28.34 -1.65 -25.30
C ARG A 346 -29.32 -2.76 -24.94
N SER A 347 -29.63 -2.91 -23.65
CA SER A 347 -30.61 -3.88 -23.15
C SER A 347 -32.03 -3.57 -23.64
N LYS A 348 -32.75 -4.62 -24.06
CA LYS A 348 -34.15 -4.54 -24.53
C LYS A 348 -35.12 -4.62 -23.34
N PRO A 349 -36.26 -3.91 -23.39
CA PRO A 349 -37.27 -3.95 -22.33
C PRO A 349 -38.05 -5.28 -22.34
N LYS A 350 -38.11 -5.97 -21.18
CA LYS A 350 -38.85 -7.21 -20.98
C LYS A 350 -40.23 -6.92 -20.37
N SER A 351 -41.25 -7.53 -20.97
CA SER A 351 -42.68 -7.35 -20.67
C SER A 351 -43.11 -8.01 -19.34
N PRO A 352 -44.15 -7.51 -18.64
CA PRO A 352 -44.63 -8.07 -17.38
C PRO A 352 -45.80 -9.05 -17.59
N ASN A 353 -45.63 -10.29 -17.15
CA ASN A 353 -46.67 -11.29 -16.85
C ASN A 353 -45.97 -12.36 -16.03
N GLY A 354 -46.40 -12.84 -14.86
CA GLY A 354 -47.69 -12.84 -14.20
C GLY A 354 -47.83 -14.23 -13.55
N SER A 355 -48.33 -14.27 -12.32
CA SER A 355 -48.97 -15.41 -11.61
C SER A 355 -48.33 -15.82 -10.28
N THR A 356 -49.12 -15.55 -9.26
CA THR A 356 -49.02 -15.84 -7.83
C THR A 356 -49.37 -17.31 -7.55
N SER A 357 -48.63 -17.96 -6.65
CA SER A 357 -49.09 -19.13 -5.90
C SER A 357 -48.57 -19.04 -4.47
N ASN A 358 -49.50 -19.07 -3.51
CA ASN A 358 -49.25 -19.00 -2.07
C ASN A 358 -49.10 -20.40 -1.48
N GLN A 359 -48.11 -20.61 -0.64
CA GLN A 359 -48.08 -21.73 0.31
C GLN A 359 -47.37 -21.29 1.61
N PRO A 360 -47.91 -21.60 2.81
CA PRO A 360 -47.27 -21.28 4.08
C PRO A 360 -46.46 -22.48 4.59
N SER A 361 -45.25 -22.26 5.09
CA SER A 361 -44.52 -23.24 5.89
C SER A 361 -43.63 -22.57 6.92
N ALA A 362 -43.51 -23.28 8.04
CA ALA A 362 -43.16 -22.82 9.36
C ALA A 362 -41.66 -22.55 9.56
N ASP A 363 -41.42 -21.55 10.41
CA ASP A 363 -40.49 -21.54 11.54
C ASP A 363 -39.37 -22.59 11.54
N ASP A 364 -38.15 -22.16 11.24
CA ASP A 364 -36.97 -22.66 11.95
C ASP A 364 -35.87 -21.59 11.98
N SER A 365 -35.40 -21.27 13.18
CA SER A 365 -34.43 -20.21 13.45
C SER A 365 -33.05 -20.83 13.65
N GLN A 366 -32.21 -20.77 12.62
CA GLN A 366 -30.76 -21.00 12.75
C GLN A 366 -30.01 -19.84 12.09
N THR A 367 -29.32 -19.08 12.93
CA THR A 367 -28.30 -18.09 12.55
C THR A 367 -27.09 -18.80 11.95
N PRO A 368 -26.70 -18.54 10.68
CA PRO A 368 -25.45 -19.05 10.17
C PRO A 368 -24.29 -18.22 10.71
N ALA A 369 -23.26 -18.91 11.20
CA ALA A 369 -21.98 -18.33 11.54
C ALA A 369 -21.37 -17.68 10.28
N LEU A 370 -20.79 -16.50 10.46
CA LEU A 370 -20.00 -15.80 9.45
C LEU A 370 -18.77 -16.64 9.12
N ASP A 371 -18.81 -17.36 7.99
CA ASP A 371 -17.62 -17.96 7.40
C ASP A 371 -16.63 -16.84 7.05
N GLY A 372 -15.50 -16.84 7.76
CA GLY A 372 -14.41 -15.92 7.53
C GLY A 372 -13.80 -16.20 6.18
N GLN A 373 -14.07 -15.34 5.20
CA GLN A 373 -13.18 -15.19 4.04
C GLN A 373 -11.77 -14.94 4.58
N GLY A 374 -10.92 -15.96 4.46
CA GLY A 374 -9.51 -15.86 4.83
C GLY A 374 -8.88 -14.66 4.09
N PRO A 375 -7.93 -13.95 4.73
CA PRO A 375 -7.26 -12.84 4.07
C PRO A 375 -6.64 -13.34 2.76
N ALA A 376 -6.97 -12.66 1.66
CA ALA A 376 -6.43 -12.95 0.33
C ALA A 376 -4.91 -13.20 0.42
N SER A 377 -4.47 -14.35 -0.08
CA SER A 377 -3.10 -14.83 0.09
C SER A 377 -2.09 -13.83 -0.48
N VAL A 378 -1.17 -13.37 0.37
CA VAL A 378 -0.05 -12.47 0.02
C VAL A 378 0.76 -13.00 -1.17
N ALA A 379 0.72 -14.31 -1.43
CA ALA A 379 1.41 -14.98 -2.53
C ALA A 379 0.96 -14.53 -3.94
N SER A 380 -0.22 -13.92 -4.11
CA SER A 380 -0.66 -13.42 -5.43
C SER A 380 0.04 -12.12 -5.85
N ARG A 381 0.66 -11.39 -4.91
CA ARG A 381 1.11 -10.00 -5.11
C ARG A 381 2.49 -9.86 -5.73
N TYR A 382 3.24 -10.95 -5.78
CA TYR A 382 4.62 -10.98 -6.24
C TYR A 382 4.67 -11.75 -7.56
N PRO A 383 5.43 -11.27 -8.57
CA PRO A 383 5.65 -12.05 -9.77
C PRO A 383 6.18 -13.43 -9.38
N ARG A 384 5.44 -14.49 -9.76
CA ARG A 384 5.88 -15.85 -9.50
C ARG A 384 7.22 -16.07 -10.21
N VAL A 385 8.25 -16.40 -9.44
CA VAL A 385 9.55 -16.79 -9.98
C VAL A 385 9.54 -18.30 -10.06
N SER A 386 9.73 -18.84 -11.25
CA SER A 386 9.83 -20.29 -11.45
C SER A 386 11.26 -20.78 -11.21
N SER A 387 11.44 -22.07 -10.93
CA SER A 387 12.76 -22.73 -10.95
C SER A 387 13.52 -22.49 -12.26
N ALA A 388 12.82 -22.46 -13.40
CA ALA A 388 13.41 -22.13 -14.70
C ALA A 388 13.91 -20.67 -14.75
N ASP A 389 13.17 -19.72 -14.17
CA ASP A 389 13.62 -18.33 -14.05
C ASP A 389 14.92 -18.28 -13.22
N VAL A 390 14.96 -18.98 -12.07
CA VAL A 390 16.13 -19.00 -11.19
C VAL A 390 17.37 -19.53 -11.91
N LEU A 391 17.25 -20.65 -12.63
CA LEU A 391 18.36 -21.20 -13.41
C LEU A 391 18.80 -20.26 -14.53
N SER A 392 17.84 -19.66 -15.26
CA SER A 392 18.17 -18.69 -16.33
C SER A 392 18.91 -17.45 -15.81
N LEU A 393 18.55 -16.96 -14.61
CA LEU A 393 19.18 -15.81 -13.97
C LEU A 393 20.54 -16.17 -13.37
N LEU A 394 20.69 -17.40 -12.88
CA LEU A 394 21.97 -17.93 -12.42
C LEU A 394 22.96 -18.06 -13.60
N ASP A 395 22.48 -18.56 -14.74
CA ASP A 395 23.28 -18.71 -15.97
C ASP A 395 23.46 -17.41 -16.76
N SER A 396 22.85 -16.30 -16.34
CA SER A 396 23.00 -15.01 -17.01
C SER A 396 24.46 -14.53 -16.99
N ALA A 397 24.86 -13.84 -18.06
CA ALA A 397 26.25 -13.49 -18.28
C ALA A 397 26.82 -12.62 -17.14
N THR A 398 27.93 -13.07 -16.55
CA THR A 398 28.64 -12.31 -15.53
C THR A 398 29.29 -11.05 -16.14
N PRO A 399 29.25 -9.90 -15.44
CA PRO A 399 29.93 -8.69 -15.86
C PRO A 399 31.43 -8.92 -16.10
N ARG A 400 32.06 -8.09 -16.95
CA ARG A 400 33.52 -8.19 -17.18
C ARG A 400 34.36 -7.53 -16.08
N ASP A 401 33.78 -6.60 -15.33
CA ASP A 401 34.47 -5.90 -14.24
C ASP A 401 34.56 -6.80 -12.99
N PRO A 402 35.77 -7.14 -12.48
CA PRO A 402 35.93 -8.02 -11.33
C PRO A 402 35.14 -7.63 -10.09
N LYS A 403 35.00 -6.33 -9.79
CA LYS A 403 34.21 -5.88 -8.63
C LYS A 403 32.73 -6.18 -8.85
N SER A 404 32.24 -5.83 -10.03
CA SER A 404 30.87 -6.16 -10.44
C SER A 404 30.61 -7.66 -10.49
N VAL A 405 31.60 -8.51 -10.78
CA VAL A 405 31.45 -9.98 -10.77
C VAL A 405 31.11 -10.48 -9.36
N VAL A 406 31.87 -10.06 -8.34
CA VAL A 406 31.63 -10.52 -6.96
C VAL A 406 30.26 -10.07 -6.46
N ASP A 407 29.86 -8.83 -6.76
CA ASP A 407 28.54 -8.33 -6.39
C ASP A 407 27.43 -9.09 -7.12
N THR A 408 27.59 -9.41 -8.42
CA THR A 408 26.65 -10.27 -9.16
C THR A 408 26.54 -11.66 -8.54
N LEU A 409 27.65 -12.29 -8.17
CA LEU A 409 27.64 -13.61 -7.51
C LEU A 409 26.93 -13.58 -6.17
N ARG A 410 27.09 -12.51 -5.39
CA ARG A 410 26.35 -12.34 -4.12
C ARG A 410 24.86 -12.26 -4.36
N VAL A 411 24.41 -11.54 -5.39
CA VAL A 411 22.99 -11.46 -5.75
C VAL A 411 22.47 -12.80 -6.26
N GLN A 412 23.25 -13.53 -7.07
CA GLN A 412 22.89 -14.88 -7.53
C GLN A 412 22.82 -15.88 -6.37
N PHE A 413 23.78 -15.83 -5.45
CA PHE A 413 23.75 -16.62 -4.22
C PHE A 413 22.48 -16.36 -3.43
N GLU A 414 22.13 -15.08 -3.22
CA GLU A 414 20.94 -14.71 -2.47
C GLU A 414 19.64 -15.07 -3.20
N LEU A 415 19.61 -15.03 -4.54
CA LEU A 415 18.49 -15.51 -5.35
C LEU A 415 18.20 -16.99 -5.06
N VAL A 416 19.23 -17.85 -5.18
CA VAL A 416 19.07 -19.30 -5.01
C VAL A 416 18.73 -19.64 -3.56
N LEU A 417 19.43 -19.05 -2.59
CA LEU A 417 19.20 -19.29 -1.16
C LEU A 417 17.77 -18.89 -0.75
N THR A 418 17.31 -17.73 -1.20
CA THR A 418 15.96 -17.23 -0.91
C THR A 418 14.90 -18.12 -1.57
N PHE A 419 15.10 -18.50 -2.83
CA PHE A 419 14.17 -19.40 -3.53
C PHE A 419 14.05 -20.75 -2.83
N ALA A 420 15.18 -21.39 -2.51
CA ALA A 420 15.21 -22.66 -1.79
C ALA A 420 14.50 -22.56 -0.43
N THR A 421 14.72 -21.46 0.30
CA THR A 421 14.04 -21.20 1.57
C THR A 421 12.52 -21.12 1.40
N ILE A 422 12.04 -20.39 0.39
CA ILE A 422 10.60 -20.33 0.07
C ILE A 422 10.05 -21.72 -0.25
N GLN A 423 10.73 -22.50 -1.09
CA GLN A 423 10.29 -23.85 -1.46
C GLN A 423 10.25 -24.81 -0.26
N SER A 424 11.19 -24.67 0.68
CA SER A 424 11.21 -25.45 1.92
C SER A 424 10.06 -25.11 2.89
N GLN A 425 9.54 -23.89 2.84
CA GLN A 425 8.43 -23.41 3.67
C GLN A 425 7.07 -23.59 3.00
N ALA A 426 7.04 -23.79 1.68
CA ALA A 426 5.82 -23.97 0.90
C ALA A 426 5.16 -25.32 1.21
N ASP A 427 3.83 -25.31 1.22
CA ASP A 427 3.01 -26.52 1.24
C ASP A 427 3.06 -27.25 -0.12
N ASP A 428 2.60 -28.49 -0.16
CA ASP A 428 2.67 -29.32 -1.38
C ASP A 428 1.86 -28.73 -2.56
N GLN A 429 0.91 -27.83 -2.29
CA GLN A 429 0.09 -27.19 -3.32
C GLN A 429 0.78 -25.98 -3.95
N THR A 430 1.58 -25.23 -3.19
CA THR A 430 2.27 -24.03 -3.68
C THR A 430 3.72 -24.25 -4.08
N ARG A 431 4.30 -25.39 -3.69
CA ARG A 431 5.68 -25.77 -4.05
C ARG A 431 5.83 -25.96 -5.56
N ASP A 432 6.91 -25.42 -6.11
CA ASP A 432 7.27 -25.61 -7.52
C ASP A 432 7.76 -27.05 -7.74
N THR A 433 6.92 -27.90 -8.34
CA THR A 433 7.24 -29.32 -8.59
C THR A 433 8.49 -29.51 -9.46
N LYS A 434 8.83 -28.52 -10.30
CA LYS A 434 10.05 -28.56 -11.11
C LYS A 434 11.30 -28.32 -10.26
N TRP A 435 11.19 -27.68 -9.10
CA TRP A 435 12.34 -27.46 -8.22
C TRP A 435 12.95 -28.77 -7.73
N SER A 436 12.13 -29.73 -7.29
CA SER A 436 12.61 -31.07 -6.91
C SER A 436 13.25 -31.82 -8.08
N GLN A 437 12.76 -31.61 -9.31
CA GLN A 437 13.39 -32.15 -10.52
C GLN A 437 14.76 -31.50 -10.80
N VAL A 438 14.87 -30.19 -10.63
CA VAL A 438 16.12 -29.43 -10.78
C VAL A 438 17.19 -29.86 -9.77
N LEU A 439 16.78 -30.17 -8.53
CA LEU A 439 17.67 -30.70 -7.50
C LEU A 439 18.13 -32.13 -7.82
N SER A 440 17.19 -33.05 -8.09
CA SER A 440 17.48 -34.47 -8.35
C SER A 440 18.26 -34.73 -9.65
N SER A 441 18.09 -33.89 -10.67
CA SER A 441 18.83 -34.01 -11.94
C SER A 441 20.27 -33.50 -11.87
N GLY A 442 20.66 -32.80 -10.79
CA GLY A 442 21.96 -32.16 -10.67
C GLY A 442 22.12 -30.89 -11.53
N GLU A 443 21.04 -30.38 -12.12
CA GLU A 443 21.06 -29.19 -12.98
C GLU A 443 21.48 -27.93 -12.20
N LEU A 444 21.00 -27.78 -10.97
CA LEU A 444 21.43 -26.69 -10.09
C LEU A 444 22.92 -26.79 -9.77
N THR A 445 23.41 -27.99 -9.42
CA THR A 445 24.83 -28.27 -9.14
C THR A 445 25.70 -27.86 -10.33
N ALA A 446 25.34 -28.29 -11.54
CA ALA A 446 26.07 -27.95 -12.75
C ALA A 446 26.10 -26.44 -13.03
N SER A 447 24.99 -25.74 -12.77
CA SER A 447 24.88 -24.29 -12.96
C SER A 447 25.72 -23.52 -11.94
N VAL A 448 25.67 -23.91 -10.66
CA VAL A 448 26.49 -23.33 -9.58
C VAL A 448 27.99 -23.52 -9.87
N GLU A 449 28.41 -24.72 -10.25
CA GLU A 449 29.81 -24.97 -10.60
C GLU A 449 30.26 -24.11 -11.78
N ARG A 450 29.45 -24.01 -12.83
CA ARG A 450 29.77 -23.22 -14.03
C ARG A 450 29.95 -21.74 -13.68
N VAL A 451 29.01 -21.15 -12.96
CA VAL A 451 28.98 -19.71 -12.64
C VAL A 451 30.10 -19.33 -11.66
N PHE A 452 30.34 -20.15 -10.63
CA PHE A 452 31.35 -19.85 -9.62
C PHE A 452 32.78 -20.23 -10.07
N ALA A 453 32.96 -21.20 -10.97
CA ALA A 453 34.29 -21.56 -11.50
C ALA A 453 34.92 -20.45 -12.36
N LEU A 454 34.12 -19.70 -13.12
CA LEU A 454 34.61 -18.58 -13.93
C LEU A 454 35.17 -17.45 -13.05
N SER A 455 34.70 -17.34 -11.82
CA SER A 455 34.94 -16.21 -10.93
C SER A 455 36.18 -16.37 -10.05
N GLY A 456 36.60 -17.61 -9.79
CA GLY A 456 37.82 -17.90 -9.02
C GLY A 456 39.12 -17.34 -9.62
N ARG A 457 39.08 -16.91 -10.90
CA ARG A 457 40.21 -16.26 -11.60
C ARG A 457 40.22 -14.73 -11.47
N ALA A 458 39.09 -14.11 -11.12
CA ALA A 458 38.92 -12.67 -11.13
C ALA A 458 38.94 -12.03 -9.72
N ALA A 459 38.64 -12.80 -8.67
CA ALA A 459 38.53 -12.28 -7.31
C ALA A 459 39.89 -12.09 -6.62
N GLN A 460 40.02 -11.06 -5.78
CA GLN A 460 41.16 -10.86 -4.89
C GLN A 460 41.17 -11.94 -3.79
N SER A 461 42.33 -12.23 -3.19
CA SER A 461 42.53 -13.38 -2.28
C SER A 461 41.62 -13.44 -1.04
N GLU A 462 41.04 -12.32 -0.63
CA GLU A 462 40.07 -12.28 0.48
C GLU A 462 38.65 -12.61 -0.02
N GLN A 463 38.25 -12.02 -1.14
CA GLN A 463 36.95 -12.27 -1.78
C GLN A 463 36.81 -13.71 -2.31
N THR A 464 37.91 -14.37 -2.66
CA THR A 464 37.87 -15.78 -3.10
C THR A 464 37.35 -16.71 -2.01
N LYS A 465 37.63 -16.44 -0.73
CA LYS A 465 37.11 -17.25 0.39
C LYS A 465 35.61 -17.11 0.53
N ASP A 466 35.09 -15.88 0.45
CA ASP A 466 33.65 -15.62 0.48
C ASP A 466 32.93 -16.32 -0.68
N VAL A 467 33.50 -16.25 -1.89
CA VAL A 467 32.93 -16.88 -3.09
C VAL A 467 32.91 -18.40 -2.97
N GLU A 468 33.98 -19.01 -2.45
CA GLU A 468 34.01 -20.47 -2.24
C GLU A 468 33.05 -20.91 -1.12
N MET A 469 32.88 -20.09 -0.08
CA MET A 469 31.88 -20.33 0.97
C MET A 469 30.46 -20.28 0.40
N MET A 470 30.12 -19.25 -0.40
CA MET A 470 28.83 -19.14 -1.07
C MET A 470 28.55 -20.36 -1.94
N LYS A 471 29.51 -20.76 -2.78
CA LYS A 471 29.43 -21.96 -3.61
C LYS A 471 29.18 -23.23 -2.78
N THR A 472 29.94 -23.42 -1.70
CA THR A 472 29.81 -24.60 -0.83
C THR A 472 28.41 -24.69 -0.21
N ILE A 473 27.84 -23.57 0.22
CA ILE A 473 26.47 -23.53 0.77
C ILE A 473 25.45 -23.90 -0.32
N LEU A 474 25.56 -23.35 -1.53
CA LEU A 474 24.64 -23.69 -2.63
C LEU A 474 24.73 -25.17 -3.05
N LEU A 475 25.94 -25.73 -3.10
CA LEU A 475 26.14 -27.15 -3.37
C LEU A 475 25.55 -28.02 -2.24
N THR A 476 25.60 -27.56 -0.99
CA THR A 476 24.95 -28.26 0.12
C THR A 476 23.44 -28.29 -0.06
N ILE A 477 22.82 -27.17 -0.42
CA ILE A 477 21.39 -27.07 -0.73
C ILE A 477 21.01 -27.95 -1.93
N ALA A 478 21.86 -27.99 -2.96
CA ALA A 478 21.61 -28.82 -4.14
C ALA A 478 21.59 -30.33 -3.85
N ASN A 479 22.30 -30.76 -2.80
CA ASN A 479 22.43 -32.17 -2.44
C ASN A 479 21.49 -32.61 -1.29
N SER A 480 20.92 -31.69 -0.51
CA SER A 480 20.16 -32.03 0.71
C SER A 480 18.84 -32.78 0.47
N ASP A 481 18.29 -32.72 -0.74
CA ASP A 481 17.00 -33.35 -1.09
C ASP A 481 17.16 -34.79 -1.62
N VAL A 482 18.39 -35.21 -1.95
CA VAL A 482 18.69 -36.57 -2.42
C VAL A 482 18.62 -37.58 -1.27
N ASP A 483 18.85 -37.14 -0.03
CA ASP A 483 18.93 -38.02 1.14
C ASP A 483 17.59 -38.23 1.86
N GLN A 484 16.52 -37.51 1.47
CA GLN A 484 15.18 -37.64 2.07
C GLN A 484 14.15 -38.35 1.18
N ALA A 485 14.49 -38.64 -0.08
CA ALA A 485 13.69 -39.41 -1.03
C ALA A 485 14.20 -40.85 -1.14
#